data_AF-A0A1Y6B2W0-F1
#
_entry.id   AF-A0A1Y6B2W0-F1
#
_cell.length_a   1.000
_cell.length_b   1.000
_cell.length_c   1.000
_cell.angle_alpha   90.00
_cell.angle_beta   90.00
_cell.angle_gamma   90.00
#
_symmetry.space_group_name_H-M   'P 1'
#
loop_
_entity.id
_entity.type
_entity.pdbx_description
1 polymer ?
#
loop_
_entity_poly.entity_id
_entity_poly.type
_entity_poly.pdbx_seq_one_letter_code
_entity_poly.pdbx_strand_id
1 'polypeptide(L)' 'MPEGNSFVDRDLADAEFRNVSLKGARFEDVSLAGARFDDIDFSGAEIGRNCNFAGMTVAGVPLAELFDAYRKQKAGRD' A
#
# COMPACT_ATOMS: atom_id res chain seq x y z
N MET A 1 22.24 15.61 -8.74
CA MET A 1 21.08 14.80 -8.31
C MET A 1 19.95 15.16 -9.25
N PRO A 2 19.28 14.24 -9.97
CA PRO A 2 18.00 14.60 -10.56
C PRO A 2 17.07 14.96 -9.40
N GLU A 3 16.51 16.16 -9.43
CA GLU A 3 15.50 16.57 -8.46
C GLU A 3 14.31 15.64 -8.65
N GLY A 4 14.08 14.73 -7.71
CA GLY A 4 12.85 13.95 -7.70
C GLY A 4 11.67 14.89 -7.54
N ASN A 5 10.63 14.73 -8.36
CA ASN A 5 9.39 15.47 -8.19
C ASN A 5 8.81 15.14 -6.81
N SER A 6 8.93 16.09 -5.87
CA SER A 6 8.48 15.94 -4.49
C SER A 6 7.16 16.67 -4.30
N PHE A 7 6.20 16.00 -3.67
CA PHE A 7 4.89 16.56 -3.32
C PHE A 7 4.76 16.56 -1.80
N VAL A 8 5.15 17.65 -1.15
CA VAL A 8 5.13 17.82 0.31
C VAL A 8 4.06 18.83 0.69
N ASP A 9 3.27 18.52 1.72
CA ASP A 9 2.15 19.34 2.23
C ASP A 9 1.14 19.73 1.14
N ARG A 10 0.84 18.80 0.23
CA ARG A 10 -0.14 18.97 -0.84
C ARG A 10 -1.33 18.05 -0.62
N ASP A 11 -2.52 18.61 -0.83
CA ASP A 11 -3.72 17.80 -1.03
C ASP A 11 -3.70 17.24 -2.45
N LEU A 12 -3.73 15.91 -2.55
CA LEU A 12 -3.81 15.16 -3.79
C LEU A 12 -5.11 14.34 -3.85
N ALA A 13 -6.15 14.79 -3.13
CA ALA A 13 -7.48 14.22 -3.27
C ALA A 13 -7.89 14.16 -4.73
N ASP A 14 -8.47 13.02 -5.12
CA ASP A 14 -8.92 12.71 -6.48
C ASP A 14 -7.80 12.71 -7.56
N ALA A 15 -6.53 12.75 -7.18
CA ALA A 15 -5.43 12.62 -8.14
C ALA A 15 -5.39 11.21 -8.77
N GLU A 16 -5.28 11.16 -10.10
CA GLU A 16 -5.16 9.91 -10.84
C GLU A 16 -3.74 9.71 -11.40
N PHE A 17 -3.18 8.51 -11.18
CA PHE A 17 -1.87 8.12 -11.71
C PHE A 17 -2.05 7.00 -12.74
N ARG A 18 -2.21 7.35 -14.02
CA ARG A 18 -2.43 6.40 -15.12
C ARG A 18 -1.21 6.28 -16.03
N ASN A 19 -0.79 5.06 -16.35
CA ASN A 19 0.34 4.78 -17.25
C ASN A 19 1.67 5.45 -16.84
N VAL A 20 1.94 5.52 -15.54
CA VAL A 20 3.19 6.09 -14.98
C VAL A 20 3.99 5.03 -14.22
N SER A 21 5.31 5.20 -14.16
CA SER A 21 6.17 4.41 -13.28
C SER A 21 6.35 5.13 -11.95
N LEU A 22 5.98 4.47 -10.85
CA LEU A 22 6.25 4.92 -9.48
C LEU A 22 7.41 4.14 -8.84
N LYS A 23 8.29 3.56 -9.67
CA LYS A 23 9.43 2.78 -9.18
C LYS A 23 10.33 3.65 -8.29
N GLY A 24 10.52 3.21 -7.05
CA GLY A 24 11.32 3.93 -6.06
C GLY A 24 10.63 5.13 -5.42
N ALA A 25 9.34 5.36 -5.71
CA ALA A 25 8.55 6.36 -4.98
C ALA A 25 8.44 5.99 -3.50
N ARG A 26 8.43 7.01 -2.63
CA ARG A 26 8.24 6.87 -1.19
C ARG A 26 6.96 7.59 -0.79
N PHE A 27 6.14 6.91 0.00
CA PHE A 27 4.88 7.42 0.51
C PHE A 27 5.00 7.49 2.03
N GLU A 28 5.31 8.68 2.54
CA GLU A 28 5.57 8.93 3.97
C GLU A 28 4.50 9.88 4.50
N ASP A 29 3.85 9.49 5.60
CA ASP A 29 2.79 10.26 6.25
C ASP A 29 1.63 10.66 5.32
N VAL A 30 1.29 9.80 4.35
CA VAL A 30 0.18 10.00 3.41
C VAL A 30 -1.06 9.21 3.83
N SER A 31 -2.25 9.74 3.53
CA SER A 31 -3.50 8.98 3.56
C SER A 31 -3.78 8.37 2.19
N LEU A 32 -3.95 7.05 2.14
CA LEU A 32 -4.44 6.30 0.98
C LEU A 32 -5.84 5.71 1.26
N ALA A 33 -6.57 6.29 2.21
CA ALA A 33 -7.90 5.80 2.58
C ALA A 33 -8.85 5.89 1.37
N GLY A 34 -9.49 4.77 1.03
CA GLY A 34 -10.38 4.68 -0.13
C GLY A 34 -9.66 4.59 -1.48
N ALA A 35 -8.32 4.62 -1.53
CA ALA A 35 -7.58 4.43 -2.77
C ALA A 35 -7.82 3.02 -3.34
N ARG A 36 -7.92 2.95 -4.67
CA ARG A 36 -8.06 1.70 -5.41
C ARG A 36 -6.84 1.49 -6.31
N PHE A 37 -6.29 0.29 -6.28
CA PHE A 37 -5.13 -0.11 -7.07
C PHE A 37 -5.56 -1.20 -8.04
N ASP A 38 -5.79 -0.85 -9.30
CA ASP A 38 -6.08 -1.77 -10.39
C ASP A 38 -4.89 -1.81 -11.36
N ASP A 39 -4.51 -3.00 -11.83
CA ASP A 39 -3.42 -3.21 -12.79
C ASP A 39 -2.06 -2.62 -12.37
N ILE A 40 -1.76 -2.67 -11.06
CA ILE A 40 -0.50 -2.19 -10.47
C ILE A 40 0.50 -3.32 -10.27
N ASP A 41 1.76 -3.08 -10.64
CA ASP A 41 2.90 -3.91 -10.27
C ASP A 41 3.41 -3.53 -8.86
N PHE A 42 3.15 -4.38 -7.88
CA PHE A 42 3.66 -4.26 -6.51
C PHE A 42 4.96 -5.06 -6.26
N SER A 43 5.63 -5.56 -7.30
CA SER A 43 6.85 -6.35 -7.13
C SER A 43 7.94 -5.56 -6.41
N GLY A 44 8.43 -6.14 -5.30
CA GLY A 44 9.43 -5.50 -4.45
C GLY A 44 8.93 -4.35 -3.59
N ALA A 45 7.62 -4.06 -3.56
CA ALA A 45 7.05 -3.08 -2.66
C ALA A 45 7.04 -3.59 -1.21
N GLU A 46 7.25 -2.67 -0.27
CA GLU A 46 7.15 -2.94 1.17
C GLU A 46 6.06 -2.05 1.77
N ILE A 47 5.20 -2.63 2.60
CA ILE A 47 4.32 -1.85 3.48
C ILE A 47 4.87 -1.94 4.90
N GLY A 48 5.22 -0.78 5.45
CA GLY A 48 5.86 -0.67 6.76
C GLY A 48 4.96 -1.03 7.94
N ARG A 49 5.55 -1.04 9.14
CA ARG A 49 4.86 -1.46 10.38
C ARG A 49 3.87 -0.45 10.93
N ASN A 50 4.00 0.82 10.54
CA ASN A 50 3.22 1.95 11.07
C ASN A 50 2.08 2.35 10.11
N CYS A 51 1.44 1.36 9.49
CA CYS A 51 0.35 1.58 8.56
C CYS A 51 -0.99 1.18 9.18
N ASN A 52 -2.04 1.95 8.89
CA ASN A 52 -3.41 1.54 9.21
C ASN A 52 -3.95 0.64 8.09
N PHE A 53 -4.28 -0.61 8.44
CA PHE A 53 -4.80 -1.62 7.51
C PHE A 53 -6.31 -1.83 7.63
N ALA A 54 -7.01 -1.05 8.46
CA ALA A 54 -8.45 -1.22 8.69
C ALA A 54 -9.24 -1.08 7.38
N GLY A 55 -10.09 -2.06 7.08
CA GLY A 55 -10.91 -2.08 5.87
C GLY A 55 -10.16 -2.39 4.56
N MET A 56 -8.83 -2.58 4.60
CA MET A 56 -8.07 -2.93 3.40
C MET A 56 -8.43 -4.34 2.91
N THR A 57 -8.64 -4.49 1.60
CA THR A 57 -8.84 -5.77 0.94
C THR A 57 -7.75 -6.02 -0.10
N VAL A 58 -7.27 -7.25 -0.21
CA VAL A 58 -6.36 -7.71 -1.28
C VAL A 58 -7.08 -8.77 -2.08
N ALA A 59 -7.28 -8.54 -3.38
CA ALA A 59 -8.06 -9.41 -4.27
C ALA A 59 -9.46 -9.77 -3.69
N GLY A 60 -10.12 -8.80 -3.05
CA GLY A 60 -11.43 -8.97 -2.42
C GLY A 60 -11.41 -9.65 -1.04
N VAL A 61 -10.24 -10.09 -0.55
CA VAL A 61 -10.10 -10.71 0.78
C VAL A 61 -9.69 -9.65 1.80
N PRO A 62 -10.37 -9.52 2.96
CA PRO A 62 -9.95 -8.61 4.01
C PRO A 62 -8.54 -8.93 4.52
N LEU A 63 -7.65 -7.93 4.56
CA LEU A 63 -6.26 -8.13 4.98
C LEU A 63 -6.15 -8.62 6.43
N ALA A 64 -7.10 -8.22 7.29
CA ALA A 64 -7.19 -8.73 8.66
C ALA A 64 -7.36 -10.26 8.70
N GLU A 65 -8.19 -10.82 7.81
CA GLU A 65 -8.39 -12.28 7.72
C GLU A 65 -7.14 -13.00 7.23
N LEU A 66 -6.40 -12.40 6.29
CA LEU A 66 -5.12 -12.93 5.82
C LEU A 66 -4.10 -13.01 6.96
N PHE A 67 -4.02 -11.98 7.81
CA PHE A 67 -3.13 -12.01 8.98
C PHE A 67 -3.52 -13.07 10.00
N ASP A 68 -4.82 -13.24 10.25
CA ASP A 68 -5.29 -14.27 11.17
C ASP A 68 -5.02 -15.68 10.63
N ALA A 69 -5.20 -15.89 9.33
CA ALA A 69 -4.85 -17.16 8.67
C ALA A 69 -3.34 -17.45 8.79
N TYR A 70 -2.48 -16.46 8.53
CA TYR A 70 -1.03 -16.60 8.66
C TYR A 70 -0.61 -16.96 10.10
N ARG A 71 -1.19 -16.29 11.10
CA ARG A 71 -0.91 -16.57 12.52
C ARG A 71 -1.32 -17.99 12.92
N LYS A 72 -2.51 -18.44 12.49
CA LYS A 72 -2.99 -19.81 12.73
C LYS A 72 -2.07 -20.86 12.11
N GLN A 73 -1.64 -20.64 10.86
CA GLN A 73 -0.73 -21.57 10.17
C GLN A 73 0.63 -21.65 10.88
N LYS A 74 1.13 -20.52 11.38
CA LYS A 74 2.40 -20.49 12.12
C LYS A 74 2.29 -21.21 13.46
N ALA A 75 1.21 -20.98 14.22
CA ALA A 75 0.97 -21.62 15.51
C ALA A 75 0.71 -23.13 15.43
N GLY A 76 0.19 -23.64 14.31
CA GLY A 76 0.01 -25.08 14.09
C GLY A 76 1.26 -25.79 13.55
N ARG A 77 2.37 -25.08 13.38
CA ARG A 77 3.64 -25.62 12.88
C ARG A 77 4.72 -25.72 13.95
N ASP A 78 4.38 -25.33 15.18
CA ASP A 78 5.17 -25.45 16.41
C ASP A 78 4.68 -26.66 17.23
#